data_AF-A0A3G8WJY7-F1
#
_entry.id   AF-A0A3G8WJY7-F1
#
_cell.length_a   1.000
_cell.length_b   1.000
_cell.length_c   1.000
_cell.angle_alpha   90.00
_cell.angle_beta   90.00
_cell.angle_gamma   90.00
#
_symmetry.space_group_name_H-M   'P 1'
#
loop_
_entity.id
_entity.type
_entity.pdbx_description
1 polymer ?
#
loop_
_entity_poly.entity_id
_entity_poly.type
_entity_poly.pdbx_seq_one_letter_code
_entity_poly.pdbx_strand_id
1 'polypeptide(L)'
;MKKQKHLLAIAGTFLIYANSFAQINLKGPAQQLANEIRGVFPYVAVAIFVVVILANLGKFAKENGDWKAGVTNIVIFAAVLGAIQGLIAYVANMTV
;
A
#
# COMPACT_ATOMS: atom_id res chain seq x y z
N MET A 1 33.28 -37.07 36.05
CA MET A 1 31.81 -36.96 35.84
C MET A 1 31.23 -35.55 36.03
N LYS A 2 31.60 -34.76 37.05
CA LYS A 2 31.03 -33.41 37.27
C LYS A 2 31.31 -32.41 36.14
N LYS A 3 32.53 -32.36 35.60
CA LYS A 3 32.89 -31.46 34.47
C LYS A 3 32.08 -31.71 33.19
N GLN A 4 31.80 -32.97 32.85
CA GLN A 4 30.96 -33.32 31.69
C GLN A 4 29.51 -32.87 31.85
N LYS A 5 28.95 -32.95 33.08
CA LYS A 5 27.60 -32.45 33.35
C LYS A 5 27.49 -30.93 33.18
N HIS A 6 28.53 -30.18 33.56
CA HIS A 6 28.57 -28.74 33.34
C HIS A 6 28.72 -28.37 31.85
N LEU A 7 29.55 -29.10 31.11
CA LEU A 7 29.68 -28.90 29.65
C LEU A 7 28.39 -29.21 28.91
N LEU A 8 27.67 -30.27 29.31
CA LEU A 8 26.37 -30.61 28.73
C LEU A 8 25.30 -29.56 29.06
N ALA A 9 25.31 -29.01 30.28
CA ALA A 9 24.41 -27.93 30.67
C ALA A 9 24.67 -26.64 29.89
N ILE A 10 25.94 -26.28 29.68
CA ILE A 10 26.32 -25.10 28.88
C ILE A 10 25.90 -25.29 27.41
N ALA A 11 26.14 -26.48 26.84
CA ALA A 11 25.71 -26.79 25.47
C ALA A 11 24.18 -26.75 25.32
N GLY A 12 23.43 -27.26 26.31
CA GLY A 12 21.97 -27.18 26.33
C GLY A 12 21.45 -25.74 26.36
N THR A 13 22.02 -24.88 27.18
CA THR A 13 21.66 -23.45 27.23
C THR A 13 21.99 -22.74 25.90
N PHE A 14 23.11 -23.08 25.26
CA PHE A 14 23.51 -22.48 23.98
C PHE A 14 22.55 -22.84 22.84
N LEU A 15 22.02 -24.08 22.82
CA LEU A 15 21.04 -24.52 21.83
C LEU A 15 19.66 -23.84 21.99
N ILE A 16 19.28 -23.48 23.21
CA ILE A 16 18.04 -22.73 23.47
C ILE A 16 18.19 -21.29 22.97
N TYR A 17 19.35 -20.65 23.19
CA TYR A 17 19.60 -19.28 22.72
C TYR A 17 19.80 -19.18 21.19
N ALA A 18 20.31 -20.23 20.54
CA ALA A 18 20.48 -20.26 19.08
C ALA A 18 19.14 -20.17 18.31
N ASN A 19 18.02 -20.52 18.94
CA ASN A 19 16.68 -20.45 18.34
C ASN A 19 15.95 -19.12 18.64
N SER A 20 16.57 -18.20 19.39
CA SER A 20 15.93 -16.98 19.87
C SER A 20 16.13 -15.75 18.97
N PHE A 21 16.57 -15.93 17.73
CA PHE A 21 16.58 -14.84 16.76
C PHE A 21 15.12 -14.49 16.42
N ALA A 22 14.62 -13.41 17.01
CA ALA A 22 13.33 -12.84 16.67
C ALA A 22 13.34 -12.47 15.18
N GLN A 23 12.69 -13.29 14.35
CA GLN A 23 12.47 -12.97 12.95
C GLN A 23 11.56 -11.73 12.91
N ILE A 24 12.07 -10.63 12.34
CA ILE A 24 11.26 -9.43 12.10
C ILE A 24 10.21 -9.80 11.04
N ASN A 25 9.00 -10.09 11.51
CA ASN A 25 7.87 -10.40 10.64
C ASN A 25 7.30 -9.08 10.09
N LEU A 26 7.91 -8.54 9.03
CA LEU A 26 7.40 -7.37 8.30
C LEU A 26 6.16 -7.69 7.47
N LYS A 27 5.92 -8.98 7.15
CA LYS A 27 4.80 -9.42 6.32
C LYS A 27 3.46 -9.12 7.01
N GLY A 28 3.35 -9.35 8.32
CA GLY A 28 2.14 -9.07 9.09
C GLY A 28 1.75 -7.58 9.06
N PRO A 29 2.63 -6.67 9.57
CA PRO A 29 2.38 -5.24 9.55
C PRO A 29 2.16 -4.67 8.15
N ALA A 30 2.93 -5.12 7.15
CA ALA A 30 2.75 -4.66 5.76
C ALA A 30 1.40 -5.09 5.19
N GLN A 31 0.94 -6.31 5.48
CA GLN A 31 -0.37 -6.78 5.05
C GLN A 31 -1.50 -6.01 5.73
N GLN A 32 -1.37 -5.71 7.02
CA GLN A 32 -2.34 -4.90 7.75
C GLN A 32 -2.44 -3.49 7.16
N LEU A 33 -1.31 -2.82 6.97
CA LEU A 33 -1.27 -1.50 6.33
C LEU A 33 -1.89 -1.54 4.92
N ALA A 34 -1.58 -2.55 4.12
CA ALA A 34 -2.16 -2.70 2.78
C ALA A 34 -3.70 -2.89 2.84
N ASN A 35 -4.22 -3.59 3.84
CA ASN A 35 -5.65 -3.76 4.03
C ASN A 35 -6.32 -2.45 4.46
N GLU A 36 -5.71 -1.70 5.38
CA GLU A 36 -6.21 -0.38 5.83
C GLU A 36 -6.24 0.62 4.66
N ILE A 37 -5.15 0.69 3.88
CA ILE A 37 -5.09 1.54 2.67
C ILE A 37 -6.17 1.13 1.67
N ARG A 38 -6.34 -0.17 1.39
CA ARG A 38 -7.39 -0.65 0.47
C ARG A 38 -8.80 -0.26 0.94
N GLY A 39 -9.04 -0.24 2.25
CA GLY A 39 -10.33 0.17 2.82
C GLY A 39 -10.60 1.67 2.65
N VAL A 40 -9.56 2.51 2.71
CA VAL A 40 -9.69 3.98 2.65
C VAL A 40 -9.58 4.55 1.23
N PHE A 41 -8.81 3.90 0.35
CA PHE A 41 -8.48 4.40 -0.98
C PHE A 41 -9.70 4.83 -1.83
N PRO A 42 -10.81 4.07 -1.90
CA PRO A 42 -11.97 4.48 -2.69
C PRO A 42 -12.55 5.83 -2.27
N TYR A 43 -12.63 6.08 -0.96
CA TYR A 43 -13.16 7.35 -0.44
C TYR A 43 -12.23 8.52 -0.76
N VAL A 44 -10.92 8.33 -0.61
CA VAL A 44 -9.91 9.34 -0.95
C VAL A 44 -9.89 9.61 -2.44
N ALA A 45 -9.97 8.57 -3.27
CA ALA A 45 -10.01 8.71 -4.73
C ALA A 45 -11.22 9.52 -5.18
N VAL A 46 -12.41 9.28 -4.61
CA VAL A 46 -13.62 10.07 -4.89
C VAL A 46 -13.44 11.52 -4.45
N ALA A 47 -12.92 11.77 -3.26
CA ALA A 47 -12.70 13.13 -2.76
C ALA A 47 -11.75 13.92 -3.67
N ILE A 48 -10.62 13.31 -4.07
CA ILE A 48 -9.68 13.94 -5.00
C ILE A 48 -10.33 14.15 -6.37
N PHE A 49 -11.10 13.19 -6.87
CA PHE A 49 -11.81 13.31 -8.15
C PHE A 49 -12.79 14.50 -8.16
N VAL A 50 -13.53 14.70 -7.06
CA VAL A 50 -14.40 15.88 -6.89
C VAL A 50 -13.58 17.17 -6.95
N VAL A 51 -12.46 17.25 -6.23
CA VAL A 51 -11.58 18.43 -6.27
C VAL A 51 -11.08 18.70 -7.70
N VAL A 52 -10.72 17.67 -8.46
CA VAL A 52 -10.28 17.82 -9.86
C VAL A 52 -11.41 18.32 -10.75
N ILE A 53 -12.64 17.81 -10.60
CA ILE A 53 -13.80 18.33 -11.35
C ILE A 53 -14.00 19.80 -11.02
N LEU A 54 -14.03 20.16 -9.74
CA LEU A 54 -14.24 21.54 -9.29
C LEU A 54 -13.14 22.48 -9.79
N ALA A 55 -11.88 22.04 -9.78
CA ALA A 55 -10.75 22.81 -10.31
C ALA A 55 -10.84 23.04 -11.82
N ASN A 56 -11.45 22.12 -12.57
CA ASN A 56 -11.68 22.27 -14.01
C ASN A 56 -12.98 23.02 -14.36
N LEU A 57 -13.85 23.32 -13.39
CA LEU A 57 -15.07 24.12 -13.63
C LEU A 57 -14.76 25.54 -14.13
N GLY A 58 -13.61 26.10 -13.75
CA GLY A 58 -13.16 27.40 -14.26
C GLY A 58 -13.02 27.42 -15.78
N LYS A 59 -12.63 26.29 -16.38
CA LYS A 59 -12.52 26.15 -17.85
C LYS A 59 -13.88 26.16 -18.54
N PHE A 60 -14.90 25.63 -17.88
CA PHE A 60 -16.28 25.66 -18.37
C PHE A 60 -16.93 27.04 -18.28
N ALA A 61 -16.61 27.81 -17.23
CA ALA A 61 -17.33 29.03 -16.92
C ALA A 61 -16.60 30.35 -17.26
N LYS A 62 -15.26 30.35 -17.32
CA LYS A 62 -14.44 31.58 -17.42
C LYS A 62 -13.50 31.63 -18.64
N GLU A 63 -12.99 30.49 -19.11
CA GLU A 63 -12.04 30.43 -20.24
C GLU A 63 -12.78 30.34 -21.59
N ASN A 64 -13.61 31.32 -21.94
CA ASN A 64 -14.45 31.31 -23.16
C ASN A 64 -15.36 30.06 -23.31
N GLY A 65 -15.60 29.33 -22.21
CA GLY A 65 -16.33 28.07 -22.25
C GLY A 65 -15.57 26.95 -22.96
N ASP A 66 -14.24 26.88 -22.82
CA ASP A 66 -13.42 25.77 -23.35
C ASP A 66 -13.69 24.46 -22.59
N TRP A 67 -14.87 23.91 -22.86
CA TRP A 67 -15.35 22.67 -22.31
C TRP A 67 -14.53 21.47 -22.78
N LYS A 68 -13.88 21.58 -23.93
CA LYS A 68 -12.99 20.54 -24.43
C LYS A 68 -11.77 20.42 -23.53
N ALA A 69 -11.13 21.53 -23.17
CA ALA A 69 -9.98 21.49 -22.26
C ALA A 69 -10.37 20.99 -20.86
N GLY A 70 -11.49 21.44 -20.31
CA GLY A 70 -11.98 20.98 -19.00
C GLY A 70 -12.30 19.49 -18.98
N VAL A 71 -13.06 19.00 -19.97
CA VAL A 71 -13.40 17.57 -20.07
C VAL A 71 -12.17 16.72 -20.33
N THR A 72 -11.27 17.14 -21.24
CA THR A 72 -10.04 16.40 -21.56
C THR A 72 -9.19 16.17 -20.32
N ASN A 73 -9.04 17.19 -19.48
CA ASN A 73 -8.32 17.07 -18.22
C ASN A 73 -8.95 16.04 -17.26
N ILE A 74 -10.28 16.09 -17.10
CA ILE A 74 -11.01 15.16 -16.23
C ILE A 74 -10.89 13.73 -16.75
N VAL A 75 -11.00 13.54 -18.07
CA VAL A 75 -10.89 12.23 -18.72
C VAL A 75 -9.49 11.65 -18.56
N ILE A 76 -8.45 12.45 -18.80
CA ILE A 76 -7.05 12.01 -18.61
C ILE A 76 -6.82 11.61 -17.14
N PHE A 77 -7.30 12.43 -16.20
CA PHE A 77 -7.18 12.13 -14.78
C PHE A 77 -7.90 10.82 -14.39
N ALA A 78 -9.13 10.63 -14.87
CA ALA A 78 -9.90 9.40 -14.65
C ALA A 78 -9.18 8.17 -15.24
N ALA A 79 -8.60 8.31 -16.44
CA ALA A 79 -7.85 7.24 -17.09
C ALA A 79 -6.59 6.85 -16.27
N VAL A 80 -5.84 7.84 -15.77
CA VAL A 80 -4.66 7.60 -14.93
C VAL A 80 -5.05 6.95 -13.61
N LEU A 81 -6.09 7.45 -12.93
CA LEU A 81 -6.59 6.82 -11.70
C LEU A 81 -7.04 5.37 -11.94
N GLY A 82 -7.75 5.13 -13.04
CA GLY A 82 -8.18 3.78 -13.43
C GLY A 82 -7.00 2.85 -13.69
N ALA A 83 -5.97 3.32 -14.39
CA ALA A 83 -4.75 2.55 -14.66
C ALA A 83 -3.99 2.22 -13.37
N ILE A 84 -3.85 3.18 -12.46
CA ILE A 84 -3.22 2.96 -11.14
C ILE A 84 -3.99 1.91 -10.35
N GLN A 85 -5.32 2.03 -10.26
CA GLN A 85 -6.14 1.05 -9.55
C GLN A 85 -6.06 -0.35 -10.19
N GLY A 86 -6.04 -0.42 -11.53
CA GLY A 86 -5.86 -1.66 -12.27
C GLY A 86 -4.52 -2.34 -11.97
N LEU A 87 -3.43 -1.56 -11.91
CA LEU A 87 -2.10 -2.08 -11.56
C LEU A 87 -2.07 -2.61 -10.12
N ILE A 88 -2.68 -1.90 -9.17
CA ILE A 88 -2.78 -2.34 -7.77
C ILE A 88 -3.53 -3.69 -7.70
N ALA A 89 -4.66 -3.81 -8.40
CA ALA A 89 -5.43 -5.05 -8.44
C ALA A 89 -4.64 -6.19 -9.09
N TYR A 90 -3.91 -5.91 -10.18
CA TYR A 90 -3.05 -6.89 -10.85
C TYR A 90 -1.97 -7.44 -9.90
N VAL A 91 -1.21 -6.56 -9.26
CA VAL A 91 -0.15 -6.95 -8.32
C VAL A 91 -0.71 -7.67 -7.11
N ALA A 92 -1.88 -7.26 -6.59
CA ALA A 92 -2.52 -7.92 -5.46
C ALA A 92 -2.99 -9.35 -5.78
N ASN A 93 -3.35 -9.63 -7.03
CA ASN A 93 -3.76 -10.96 -7.49
C ASN A 93 -2.57 -11.83 -7.94
N MET A 94 -1.37 -11.27 -8.09
CA MET A 94 -0.16 -12.06 -8.28
C MET A 94 0.09 -12.87 -7.01
N THR A 95 -0.27 -14.15 -7.08
CA THR A 95 0.03 -15.13 -6.05
C THR A 95 1.51 -15.49 -6.17
N VAL A 96 2.30 -15.14 -5.16
CA VAL A 96 3.64 -15.72 -4.92
C VAL A 96 3.49 -16.84 -3.90
#